data_AF-A0A7W7LNI3-F1
#
_entry.id   AF-A0A7W7LNI3-F1
#
_cell.length_a   1.000
_cell.length_b   1.000
_cell.length_c   1.000
_cell.angle_alpha   90.00
_cell.angle_beta   90.00
_cell.angle_gamma   90.00
#
_symmetry.space_group_name_H-M   'P 1'
#
loop_
_entity.id
_entity.type
_entity.pdbx_description
1 polymer ?
#
loop_
_entity_poly.entity_id
_entity_poly.type
_entity_poly.pdbx_seq_one_letter_code
_entity_poly.pdbx_strand_id
1 'polypeptide(L)'
;MSAPAWEEKALCRERNVDFAPELAAKRYAARAKEVCRACPVTSPCLAAALAEERGLSSHFRDTVRGGLTPRERAALDRSQRQKENS
;
A
#
# COMPACT_ATOMS: atom_id res chain seq x y z
N MET A 1 -8.60 13.10 15.24
CA MET A 1 -8.71 11.65 14.98
C MET A 1 -7.33 11.07 15.16
N SER A 2 -7.12 10.20 16.15
CA SER A 2 -5.82 9.56 16.37
C SER A 2 -5.57 8.53 15.26
N ALA A 3 -4.32 8.41 14.82
CA ALA A 3 -3.92 7.34 13.93
C ALA A 3 -4.24 5.98 14.58
N PRO A 4 -4.69 4.96 13.83
CA PRO A 4 -4.79 3.60 14.31
C PRO A 4 -3.51 3.15 15.04
N ALA A 5 -3.65 2.37 16.12
CA ALA A 5 -2.52 1.90 16.92
C ALA A 5 -1.46 1.10 16.14
N TRP A 6 -1.80 0.57 14.95
CA TRP A 6 -0.83 -0.10 14.08
C TRP A 6 0.04 0.89 13.29
N GLU A 7 -0.43 2.10 12.98
CA GLU A 7 0.34 3.09 12.24
C GLU A 7 1.56 3.59 13.03
N GLU A 8 1.44 3.64 14.36
CA GLU A 8 2.56 4.00 15.25
C GLU A 8 3.73 3.02 15.15
N LYS A 9 3.46 1.76 14.79
CA LYS A 9 4.46 0.70 14.63
C LYS A 9 4.96 0.56 13.19
N ALA A 10 4.56 1.46 12.29
CA ALA A 10 4.93 1.40 10.88
C ALA A 10 6.40 1.79 10.69
N LEU A 11 7.23 0.82 10.26
CA LEU A 11 8.66 1.02 10.04
C LEU A 11 8.98 2.15 9.06
N CYS A 12 8.10 2.40 8.08
CA CYS A 12 8.28 3.46 7.10
C CYS A 12 8.34 4.87 7.70
N ARG A 13 7.83 5.09 8.92
CA ARG A 13 7.94 6.36 9.65
C ARG A 13 9.37 6.71 10.02
N GLU A 14 10.21 5.69 10.18
CA GLU A 14 11.62 5.81 10.59
C GLU A 14 12.59 5.62 9.41
N ARG A 15 12.09 5.57 8.17
CA ARG A 15 12.91 5.30 6.99
C ARG A 15 12.84 6.47 6.02
N ASN A 16 14.00 6.99 5.62
CA ASN A 16 14.10 8.01 4.60
C ASN A 16 14.04 7.36 3.20
N VAL A 17 12.86 6.87 2.82
CA VAL A 17 12.59 6.24 1.53
C VAL A 17 11.39 6.92 0.90
N ASP A 18 11.47 7.19 -0.41
CA ASP A 18 10.35 7.72 -1.17
C ASP A 18 9.36 6.59 -1.48
N PHE A 19 8.13 6.77 -1.01
CA PHE A 19 7.04 5.83 -1.23
C PHE A 19 6.15 6.23 -2.41
N ALA A 20 6.33 7.39 -3.05
CA ALA A 20 5.49 7.87 -4.16
C ALA A 20 6.12 7.53 -5.53
N PRO A 21 5.74 6.40 -6.18
CA PRO A 21 6.39 5.95 -7.41
C PRO A 21 5.95 6.73 -8.67
N GLU A 22 4.94 7.61 -8.58
CA GLU A 22 4.39 8.35 -9.74
C GLU A 22 5.46 9.20 -10.46
N LEU A 23 6.51 9.64 -9.74
CA LEU A 23 7.63 10.40 -10.31
C LEU A 23 8.91 9.57 -10.52
N ALA A 24 8.93 8.33 -10.05
CA ALA A 24 10.19 7.67 -9.70
C ALA A 24 10.22 6.23 -10.26
N ALA A 25 11.08 6.03 -11.26
CA ALA A 25 11.41 4.77 -11.94
C ALA A 25 11.29 3.49 -11.07
N LYS A 26 11.03 2.32 -11.69
CA LYS A 26 10.88 0.98 -11.06
C LYS A 26 11.78 0.71 -9.82
N ARG A 27 13.00 1.25 -9.79
CA ARG A 27 13.96 1.19 -8.66
C ARG A 27 13.44 1.78 -7.33
N TYR A 28 12.62 2.83 -7.36
CA TYR A 28 12.11 3.46 -6.12
C TYR A 28 11.00 2.62 -5.49
N ALA A 29 10.13 2.05 -6.32
CA ALA A 29 9.13 1.09 -5.86
C ALA A 29 9.80 -0.15 -5.20
N ALA A 30 10.95 -0.60 -5.70
CA ALA A 30 11.68 -1.73 -5.09
C ALA A 30 12.17 -1.41 -3.67
N ARG A 31 12.77 -0.24 -3.44
CA ARG A 31 13.21 0.20 -2.10
C ARG A 31 12.05 0.38 -1.12
N ALA A 32 10.94 0.99 -1.57
CA ALA A 32 9.74 1.10 -0.75
C ALA A 32 9.19 -0.28 -0.35
N LYS A 33 9.16 -1.23 -1.31
CA LYS A 33 8.76 -2.61 -1.05
C LYS A 33 9.70 -3.34 -0.09
N GLU A 34 11.00 -3.06 -0.09
CA GLU A 34 11.95 -3.60 0.90
C GLU A 34 11.60 -3.16 2.31
N VAL A 35 11.27 -1.87 2.50
CA VAL A 35 10.80 -1.39 3.81
C VAL A 35 9.51 -2.09 4.22
N CYS A 36 8.54 -2.25 3.31
CA CYS A 36 7.31 -2.96 3.61
C CYS A 36 7.55 -4.45 3.97
N ARG A 37 8.51 -5.13 3.35
CA ARG A 37 8.82 -6.53 3.69
C ARG A 37 9.34 -6.70 5.12
N ALA A 38 10.02 -5.69 5.66
CA ALA A 38 10.52 -5.69 7.04
C ALA A 38 9.52 -5.08 8.04
N CYS A 39 8.40 -4.51 7.58
CA CYS A 39 7.47 -3.77 8.42
C CYS A 39 6.55 -4.75 9.19
N PRO A 40 6.41 -4.60 10.53
CA PRO A 40 5.59 -5.51 11.34
C PRO A 40 4.08 -5.33 11.13
N VAL A 41 3.66 -4.25 10.45
CA VAL A 41 2.27 -3.86 10.26
C VAL A 41 1.83 -3.87 8.80
N THR A 42 2.49 -4.67 7.97
CA THR A 42 2.19 -4.78 6.53
C THR A 42 0.76 -5.23 6.25
N SER A 43 0.27 -6.24 6.98
CA SER A 43 -1.11 -6.74 6.82
C SER A 43 -2.18 -5.71 7.17
N PRO A 44 -2.19 -5.08 8.37
CA PRO A 44 -3.18 -4.04 8.68
C PRO A 44 -3.02 -2.80 7.79
N CYS A 45 -1.81 -2.44 7.37
CA CYS A 45 -1.57 -1.37 6.40
C CYS A 45 -2.23 -1.67 5.04
N LEU A 46 -2.07 -2.90 4.52
CA LEU A 46 -2.70 -3.30 3.26
C LEU A 46 -4.22 -3.31 3.38
N ALA A 47 -4.75 -3.84 4.48
CA ALA A 47 -6.19 -3.90 4.72
C ALA A 47 -6.82 -2.50 4.76
N ALA A 48 -6.20 -1.56 5.49
CA ALA A 48 -6.64 -0.17 5.53
C ALA A 48 -6.60 0.47 4.14
N ALA A 49 -5.51 0.29 3.40
CA ALA A 49 -5.39 0.81 2.04
C ALA A 49 -6.47 0.26 1.09
N LEU A 50 -6.76 -1.04 1.14
CA LEU A 50 -7.80 -1.64 0.31
C LEU A 50 -9.21 -1.19 0.71
N ALA A 51 -9.47 -0.96 2.00
CA ALA A 51 -10.74 -0.43 2.47
C ALA A 51 -10.97 1.02 2.01
N GLU A 52 -9.95 1.88 2.13
CA GLU A 52 -9.98 3.27 1.68
C GLU A 52 -10.13 3.39 0.15
N GLU A 53 -9.46 2.50 -0.60
CA GLU A 53 -9.35 2.58 -2.06
C GLU A 53 -10.35 1.67 -2.79
N ARG A 54 -11.30 1.05 -2.09
CA ARG A 54 -12.17 0.00 -2.65
C ARG A 54 -12.90 0.50 -3.89
N GLY A 55 -12.80 -0.24 -5.00
CA GLY A 55 -13.44 0.14 -6.27
C GLY A 55 -12.74 1.27 -7.05
N LEU A 56 -11.75 1.96 -6.47
CA LEU A 56 -11.00 3.00 -7.17
C LEU A 56 -9.98 2.40 -8.16
N SER A 57 -9.80 3.09 -9.30
CA SER A 57 -8.76 2.75 -10.28
C SER A 57 -7.36 3.08 -9.73
N SER A 58 -6.31 2.61 -10.40
CA SER A 58 -4.93 2.89 -9.98
C SER A 58 -4.54 4.37 -10.04
N HIS A 59 -5.27 5.21 -10.78
CA HIS A 59 -4.99 6.66 -10.88
C HIS A 59 -5.44 7.45 -9.65
N PHE A 60 -6.30 6.86 -8.81
CA PHE A 60 -6.75 7.45 -7.56
C PHE A 60 -6.08 6.79 -6.34
N ARG A 61 -4.95 6.13 -6.58
CA ARG A 61 -4.19 5.41 -5.55
C ARG A 61 -2.77 5.93 -5.61
N ASP A 62 -2.27 6.36 -4.46
CA ASP A 62 -0.93 6.87 -4.36
C ASP A 62 -0.05 5.94 -3.54
N THR A 63 1.25 6.08 -3.76
CA THR A 63 2.32 5.47 -2.96
C THR A 63 2.34 3.94 -2.88
N VAL A 64 3.43 3.38 -2.35
CA VAL A 64 3.50 1.97 -1.94
C VAL A 64 2.91 1.83 -0.54
N ARG A 65 1.86 1.02 -0.40
CA ARG A 65 1.20 0.69 0.87
C ARG A 65 1.06 -0.83 0.98
N GLY A 66 1.31 -1.37 2.16
CA GLY A 66 1.21 -2.82 2.37
C GLY A 66 2.11 -3.66 1.44
N GLY A 67 3.23 -3.10 0.97
CA GLY A 67 4.13 -3.76 0.02
C GLY A 67 3.67 -3.78 -1.44
N LEU A 68 2.57 -3.10 -1.77
CA LEU A 68 2.02 -3.06 -3.13
C LEU A 68 2.01 -1.65 -3.69
N THR A 69 2.32 -1.53 -4.98
CA THR A 69 2.13 -0.30 -5.77
C THR A 69 0.64 -0.01 -6.00
N PRO A 70 0.29 1.22 -6.41
CA PRO A 70 -1.09 1.57 -6.79
C PRO A 70 -1.73 0.58 -7.78
N ARG A 71 -0.98 0.20 -8.82
CA ARG A 71 -1.43 -0.74 -9.85
C ARG A 71 -1.68 -2.15 -9.31
N GLU A 72 -0.81 -2.63 -8.44
CA GLU A 72 -0.95 -3.95 -7.81
C GLU A 72 -2.13 -3.97 -6.83
N ARG A 73 -2.31 -2.91 -6.03
CA ARG A 73 -3.48 -2.80 -5.14
C ARG A 73 -4.79 -2.74 -5.92
N ALA A 74 -4.84 -1.97 -7.01
CA ALA A 74 -6.02 -1.93 -7.87
C ALA A 74 -6.33 -3.29 -8.52
N ALA A 75 -5.31 -4.07 -8.90
CA ALA A 75 -5.51 -5.43 -9.41
C ALA A 75 -6.03 -6.39 -8.33
N LEU A 76 -5.50 -6.30 -7.11
CA LEU A 76 -5.94 -7.09 -5.97
C LEU A 76 -7.40 -6.80 -5.60
N ASP A 77 -7.78 -5.52 -5.47
CA ASP A 77 -9.16 -5.11 -5.20
C ASP A 77 -10.14 -5.65 -6.26
N ARG A 78 -9.79 -5.54 -7.55
CA ARG A 78 -10.62 -6.10 -8.63
C ARG A 78 -10.81 -7.60 -8.48
N SER A 79 -9.76 -8.34 -8.15
CA SER A 79 -9.84 -9.80 -7.94
C SER A 79 -10.71 -10.15 -6.74
N GLN A 80 -10.59 -9.42 -5.62
CA GLN A 80 -11.39 -9.66 -4.42
C GLN A 80 -12.88 -9.43 -4.69
N ARG A 81 -13.23 -8.31 -5.34
CA ARG A 81 -14.62 -8.02 -5.71
C ARG A 81 -15.20 -9.04 -6.68
N GLN A 82 -14.42 -9.52 -7.65
CA GLN A 82 -14.88 -10.58 -8.57
C GLN A 82 -15.21 -11.88 -7.82
N LYS A 83 -14.41 -12.25 -6.82
CA LYS A 83 -14.66 -13.42 -5.98
C LYS A 83 -15.89 -13.26 -5.08
N GLU A 84 -16.18 -12.05 -4.60
CA GLU A 84 -17.39 -11.75 -3.81
C GLU A 84 -18.68 -11.84 -4.64
N ASN A 85 -18.56 -11.69 -5.96
CA ASN A 85 -19.68 -11.70 -6.92
C ASN A 85 -19.86 -13.05 -7.66
N SER A 86 -19.06 -14.06 -7.34
CA SER A 86 -19.12 -15.41 -7.92
C SER A 86 -19.74 -16.40 -6.95
#